data_AF-A0A497KMJ9-F1
#
_entry.id   AF-A0A497KMJ9-F1
#
_cell.length_a   1.000
_cell.length_b   1.000
_cell.length_c   1.000
_cell.angle_alpha   90.00
_cell.angle_beta   90.00
_cell.angle_gamma   90.00
#
_symmetry.space_group_name_H-M   'P 1'
#
loop_
_entity.id
_entity.type
_entity.pdbx_description
1 polymer ?
#
loop_
_entity_poly.entity_id
_entity_poly.type
_entity_poly.pdbx_seq_one_letter_code
_entity_poly.pdbx_strand_id
1 'polypeptide(L)'
;MSERKPNATDYLASAALSYAIIFFYLRLANTITVPWFLSYVVYFLGGAIPTYLVLRRLTREQFPVAMIASVINWMFNFVCLITFTQGNSWTFFRVLFVFFLIGGVAVSGITMKTRLSPKKKPED
;
A
#
# COMPACT_ATOMS: atom_id res chain seq x y z
N MET A 1 15.37 -22.02 -1.61
CA MET A 1 15.35 -20.55 -1.78
C MET A 1 15.59 -19.94 -0.41
N SER A 2 16.68 -19.18 -0.22
CA SER A 2 16.97 -18.56 1.08
C SER A 2 15.86 -17.60 1.49
N GLU A 3 15.57 -17.57 2.77
CA GLU A 3 14.52 -16.74 3.36
C GLU A 3 14.95 -15.28 3.30
N ARG A 4 14.43 -14.53 2.32
CA ARG A 4 14.73 -13.10 2.18
C ARG A 4 13.75 -12.30 3.01
N LYS A 5 14.20 -11.78 4.16
CA LYS A 5 13.48 -10.75 4.92
C LYS A 5 13.50 -9.42 4.14
N PRO A 6 12.46 -8.58 4.26
CA PRO A 6 12.44 -7.29 3.57
C PRO A 6 13.48 -6.38 4.22
N ASN A 7 14.28 -5.70 3.41
CA ASN A 7 15.24 -4.72 3.92
C ASN A 7 14.57 -3.34 4.07
N ALA A 8 15.18 -2.43 4.84
CA ALA A 8 14.69 -1.07 5.02
C ALA A 8 14.45 -0.34 3.68
N THR A 9 15.31 -0.60 2.68
CA THR A 9 15.16 -0.06 1.32
C THR A 9 13.89 -0.54 0.62
N ASP A 10 13.43 -1.77 0.88
CA ASP A 10 12.20 -2.31 0.29
C ASP A 10 10.96 -1.58 0.83
N TYR A 11 10.95 -1.29 2.15
CA TYR A 11 9.90 -0.50 2.78
C TYR A 11 9.93 0.96 2.32
N LEU A 12 11.12 1.57 2.20
CA LEU A 12 11.24 2.94 1.71
C LEU A 12 10.77 3.07 0.26
N ALA A 13 11.12 2.12 -0.61
CA ALA A 13 10.65 2.09 -1.98
C ALA A 13 9.12 1.91 -2.07
N SER A 14 8.55 1.06 -1.19
CA SER A 14 7.10 0.91 -1.05
C SER A 14 6.44 2.22 -0.63
N ALA A 15 7.01 2.90 0.36
CA ALA A 15 6.49 4.14 0.90
C ALA A 15 6.56 5.29 -0.12
N ALA A 16 7.67 5.40 -0.85
CA ALA A 16 7.83 6.37 -1.93
C ALA A 16 6.83 6.14 -3.07
N LEU A 17 6.59 4.88 -3.46
CA LEU A 17 5.58 4.54 -4.46
C LEU A 17 4.17 4.88 -3.97
N SER A 18 3.87 4.54 -2.72
CA SER A 18 2.61 4.89 -2.08
C SER A 18 2.37 6.40 -2.12
N TYR A 19 3.38 7.19 -1.74
CA TYR A 19 3.33 8.64 -1.80
C TYR A 19 3.11 9.16 -3.22
N ALA A 20 3.81 8.62 -4.22
CA ALA A 20 3.62 9.04 -5.61
C ALA A 20 2.15 8.84 -6.06
N ILE A 21 1.54 7.69 -5.75
CA ILE A 21 0.14 7.41 -6.09
C ILE A 21 -0.80 8.45 -5.47
N ILE A 22 -0.66 8.71 -4.16
CA ILE A 22 -1.53 9.65 -3.44
C ILE A 22 -1.30 11.09 -3.90
N PHE A 23 -0.04 11.49 -4.08
CA PHE A 23 0.32 12.84 -4.53
C PHE A 23 -0.25 13.13 -5.92
N PHE A 24 -0.07 12.23 -6.89
CA PHE A 24 -0.63 12.41 -8.23
C PHE A 24 -2.16 12.44 -8.21
N TYR A 25 -2.78 11.61 -7.39
CA TYR A 25 -4.23 11.65 -7.22
C TYR A 25 -4.72 12.99 -6.67
N LEU A 26 -4.09 13.51 -5.61
CA LEU A 26 -4.43 14.81 -5.06
C LEU A 26 -4.22 15.92 -6.08
N ARG A 27 -3.12 15.87 -6.85
CA ARG A 27 -2.87 16.85 -7.92
C ARG A 27 -3.95 16.81 -9.00
N LEU A 28 -4.37 15.62 -9.40
CA LEU A 28 -5.43 15.42 -10.37
C LEU A 28 -6.79 15.90 -9.84
N ALA A 29 -7.14 15.55 -8.60
CA ALA A 29 -8.38 15.96 -7.94
C ALA A 29 -8.49 17.47 -7.71
N ASN A 30 -7.36 18.17 -7.63
CA ASN A 30 -7.33 19.64 -7.60
C ASN A 30 -7.46 20.27 -9.00
N THR A 31 -7.23 19.50 -10.07
CA THR A 31 -7.27 20.00 -11.46
C THR A 31 -8.60 19.73 -12.14
N ILE A 32 -9.22 18.59 -11.82
CA ILE A 32 -10.49 18.15 -12.41
C ILE A 32 -11.46 17.71 -11.30
N THR A 33 -12.76 17.80 -11.58
CA THR A 33 -13.78 17.32 -10.64
C THR A 33 -13.80 15.79 -10.65
N VAL A 34 -13.17 15.19 -9.65
CA VAL A 34 -13.13 13.72 -9.49
C VAL A 34 -14.30 13.27 -8.61
N PRO A 35 -15.05 12.23 -8.99
CA PRO A 35 -16.08 11.66 -8.13
C PRO A 35 -15.52 11.20 -6.78
N TRP A 36 -16.21 11.55 -5.69
CA TRP A 36 -15.73 11.32 -4.32
C TRP A 36 -15.37 9.87 -4.03
N PHE A 37 -16.13 8.91 -4.55
CA PHE A 37 -15.92 7.46 -4.34
C PHE A 37 -14.58 6.96 -4.90
N LEU A 38 -14.07 7.61 -5.96
CA LEU A 38 -12.80 7.24 -6.59
C LEU A 38 -11.63 7.44 -5.63
N SER A 39 -11.74 8.41 -4.71
CA SER A 39 -10.75 8.69 -3.66
C SER A 39 -10.46 7.45 -2.83
N TYR A 40 -11.52 6.76 -2.38
CA TYR A 40 -11.37 5.57 -1.53
C TYR A 40 -10.72 4.41 -2.26
N VAL A 41 -11.04 4.24 -3.54
CA VAL A 41 -10.40 3.22 -4.39
C VAL A 41 -8.91 3.53 -4.51
N VAL A 42 -8.55 4.79 -4.76
CA VAL A 42 -7.14 5.18 -4.88
C VAL A 42 -6.41 5.07 -3.54
N TYR A 43 -7.03 5.42 -2.42
CA TYR A 43 -6.43 5.26 -1.09
C TYR A 43 -6.20 3.78 -0.76
N PHE A 44 -7.16 2.91 -1.09
CA PHE A 44 -7.00 1.47 -0.98
C PHE A 44 -5.83 0.98 -1.84
N LEU A 45 -5.78 1.37 -3.12
CA LEU A 45 -4.72 0.96 -4.05
C LEU A 45 -3.34 1.51 -3.65
N GLY A 46 -3.29 2.73 -3.12
CA GLY A 46 -2.08 3.38 -2.60
C GLY A 46 -1.48 2.66 -1.39
N GLY A 47 -2.28 1.91 -0.63
CA GLY A 47 -1.81 0.97 0.38
C GLY A 47 -1.54 -0.43 -0.18
N ALA A 48 -2.44 -0.95 -1.01
CA ALA A 48 -2.40 -2.33 -1.50
C ALA A 48 -1.23 -2.61 -2.45
N ILE A 49 -1.06 -1.79 -3.51
CA ILE A 49 -0.04 -2.04 -4.55
C ILE A 49 1.36 -2.03 -3.94
N PRO A 50 1.77 -1.01 -3.17
CA PRO A 50 3.13 -0.97 -2.64
C PRO A 50 3.38 -2.06 -1.60
N THR A 51 2.38 -2.40 -0.77
CA THR A 51 2.48 -3.50 0.19
C THR A 51 2.60 -4.85 -0.53
N TYR A 52 1.90 -5.06 -1.65
CA TYR A 52 2.04 -6.26 -2.47
C TYR A 52 3.46 -6.43 -3.02
N LEU A 53 4.08 -5.33 -3.47
CA LEU A 53 5.46 -5.36 -3.98
C LEU A 53 6.50 -5.69 -2.92
N VAL A 54 6.21 -5.43 -1.64
CA VAL A 54 7.02 -5.88 -0.50
C VAL A 54 6.74 -7.37 -0.25
N LEU A 55 5.48 -7.77 -0.16
CA LEU A 55 5.09 -9.15 0.16
C LEU A 55 5.48 -10.18 -0.90
N ARG A 56 5.49 -9.81 -2.18
CA ARG A 56 5.89 -10.74 -3.25
C ARG A 56 7.33 -11.24 -3.10
N ARG A 57 8.18 -10.48 -2.41
CA ARG A 57 9.61 -10.81 -2.18
C ARG A 57 9.82 -11.79 -1.02
N LEU A 58 8.79 -12.04 -0.20
CA LEU A 58 8.88 -12.85 1.02
C LEU A 58 8.45 -14.30 0.80
N THR A 59 9.02 -15.22 1.56
CA THR A 59 8.64 -16.65 1.58
C THR A 59 7.75 -17.02 2.77
N ARG A 60 7.88 -16.35 3.94
CA ARG A 60 7.08 -16.56 5.15
C ARG A 60 6.71 -15.21 5.81
N GLU A 61 5.76 -15.23 6.74
CA GLU A 61 5.32 -14.07 7.56
C GLU A 61 4.71 -12.88 6.81
N GLN A 62 3.74 -13.15 5.92
CA GLN A 62 3.16 -12.10 5.07
C GLN A 62 2.21 -11.14 5.79
N PHE A 63 1.62 -11.53 6.92
CA PHE A 63 0.67 -10.67 7.64
C PHE A 63 1.35 -9.60 8.49
N PRO A 64 2.31 -9.95 9.38
CA PRO A 64 3.03 -8.93 10.15
C PRO A 64 3.76 -7.94 9.25
N VAL A 65 4.39 -8.42 8.18
CA VAL A 65 5.11 -7.55 7.23
C VAL A 65 4.16 -6.64 6.46
N ALA A 66 2.97 -7.11 6.09
CA ALA A 66 1.97 -6.27 5.43
C ALA A 66 1.52 -5.12 6.36
N MET A 67 1.31 -5.41 7.63
CA MET A 67 0.93 -4.40 8.62
C MET A 67 2.03 -3.36 8.82
N ILE A 68 3.27 -3.81 8.98
CA ILE A 68 4.44 -2.91 9.11
C ILE A 68 4.57 -2.04 7.85
N ALA A 69 4.46 -2.63 6.65
CA ALA A 69 4.52 -1.89 5.39
C ALA A 69 3.42 -0.84 5.29
N SER A 70 2.16 -1.19 5.62
CA SER A 70 1.04 -0.25 5.58
C SER A 70 1.23 0.92 6.56
N VAL A 71 1.76 0.67 7.76
CA VAL A 71 2.06 1.73 8.73
C VAL A 71 3.19 2.63 8.23
N ILE A 72 4.29 2.06 7.72
CA ILE A 72 5.41 2.83 7.17
C ILE A 72 4.95 3.68 5.97
N ASN A 73 4.18 3.09 5.06
CA ASN A 73 3.63 3.79 3.90
C ASN A 73 2.76 4.97 4.33
N TRP A 74 1.91 4.78 5.34
CA TRP A 74 1.08 5.85 5.89
C TRP A 74 1.91 6.94 6.56
N MET A 75 2.87 6.59 7.43
CA MET A 75 3.73 7.57 8.11
C MET A 75 4.53 8.41 7.12
N PHE A 76 5.07 7.78 6.08
CA PHE A 76 5.80 8.47 5.03
C PHE A 76 4.89 9.45 4.27
N ASN A 77 3.69 9.01 3.87
CA ASN A 77 2.70 9.88 3.25
C ASN A 77 2.31 11.05 4.16
N PHE A 78 2.09 10.79 5.44
CA PHE A 78 1.75 11.80 6.43
C PHE A 78 2.83 12.90 6.49
N VAL A 79 4.10 12.51 6.66
CA VAL A 79 5.23 13.45 6.72
C VAL A 79 5.38 14.23 5.41
N CYS A 80 5.32 13.56 4.26
CA CYS A 80 5.47 14.23 2.97
C CYS A 80 4.32 15.19 2.68
N LEU A 81 3.07 14.78 2.89
CA LEU A 81 1.91 15.61 2.56
C LEU A 81 1.78 16.83 3.49
N ILE A 82 2.16 16.71 4.77
CA ILE A 82 2.24 17.86 5.67
C ILE A 82 3.33 18.82 5.22
N THR A 83 4.52 18.30 4.90
CA THR A 83 5.68 19.12 4.55
C THR A 83 5.49 19.84 3.21
N PHE A 84 4.94 19.17 2.20
CA PHE A 84 4.96 19.65 0.81
C PHE A 84 3.62 20.18 0.27
N THR A 85 2.49 19.78 0.84
CA THR A 85 1.16 20.07 0.28
C THR A 85 0.20 20.79 1.23
N GLN A 86 0.72 21.39 2.31
CA GLN A 86 0.00 22.18 3.34
C GLN A 86 -1.50 22.42 3.04
N GLY A 87 -2.40 21.78 3.79
CA GLY A 87 -3.85 21.95 3.60
C GLY A 87 -4.72 20.70 3.81
N ASN A 88 -4.11 19.53 3.99
CA ASN A 88 -4.87 18.30 4.25
C ASN A 88 -5.40 18.25 5.70
N SER A 89 -6.67 17.90 5.87
CA SER A 89 -7.29 17.80 7.20
C SER A 89 -6.82 16.55 7.96
N TRP A 90 -6.89 16.61 9.30
CA TRP A 90 -6.65 15.43 10.14
C TRP A 90 -7.58 14.25 9.82
N THR A 91 -8.82 14.54 9.41
CA THR A 91 -9.80 13.53 8.99
C THR A 91 -9.33 12.78 7.75
N PHE A 92 -8.73 13.47 6.77
CA PHE A 92 -8.14 12.83 5.58
C PHE A 92 -7.06 11.83 5.98
N PHE A 93 -6.13 12.19 6.87
CA PHE A 93 -5.06 11.27 7.29
C PHE A 93 -5.58 10.03 8.02
N ARG A 94 -6.65 10.18 8.84
CA ARG A 94 -7.31 9.04 9.49
C ARG A 94 -7.96 8.10 8.47
N VAL A 95 -8.65 8.66 7.49
CA VAL A 95 -9.26 7.88 6.40
C VAL A 95 -8.18 7.15 5.61
N LEU A 96 -7.11 7.85 5.22
CA LEU A 96 -5.98 7.27 4.49
C LEU A 96 -5.36 6.10 5.27
N PHE A 97 -5.19 6.25 6.59
CA PHE A 97 -4.70 5.19 7.46
C PHE A 97 -5.55 3.93 7.39
N VAL A 98 -6.87 4.08 7.57
CA VAL A 98 -7.82 2.96 7.51
C VAL A 98 -7.74 2.23 6.18
N PHE A 99 -7.73 2.97 5.06
CA PHE A 99 -7.63 2.35 3.74
C PHE A 99 -6.29 1.68 3.47
N PHE A 100 -5.19 2.21 4.01
CA PHE A 100 -3.87 1.57 3.90
C PHE A 100 -3.80 0.26 4.69
N LEU A 101 -4.42 0.22 5.88
CA LEU A 101 -4.55 -1.01 6.65
C LEU A 101 -5.42 -2.04 5.93
N ILE A 102 -6.59 -1.64 5.44
CA ILE A 102 -7.47 -2.53 4.67
C ILE A 102 -6.75 -3.06 3.42
N GLY A 103 -6.03 -2.20 2.70
CA GLY A 103 -5.20 -2.59 1.56
C GLY A 103 -4.12 -3.61 1.93
N GLY A 104 -3.41 -3.38 3.03
CA GLY A 104 -2.39 -4.31 3.54
C GLY A 104 -2.96 -5.68 3.93
N VAL A 105 -4.08 -5.68 4.66
CA VAL A 105 -4.77 -6.92 5.07
C VAL A 105 -5.28 -7.68 3.86
N ALA A 106 -5.95 -7.00 2.92
CA ALA A 106 -6.48 -7.62 1.70
C ALA A 106 -5.36 -8.27 0.89
N VAL A 107 -4.26 -7.56 0.68
CA VAL A 107 -3.10 -8.07 -0.07
C VAL A 107 -2.40 -9.20 0.65
N SER A 108 -2.29 -9.16 1.98
CA SER A 108 -1.77 -10.27 2.76
C SER A 108 -2.62 -11.53 2.55
N GLY A 109 -3.94 -11.39 2.65
CA GLY A 109 -4.88 -12.49 2.42
C GLY A 109 -4.80 -13.06 1.00
N ILE A 110 -4.71 -12.20 -0.02
CA ILE A 110 -4.54 -12.63 -1.43
C ILE A 110 -3.21 -13.36 -1.60
N THR A 111 -2.11 -12.79 -1.11
CA THR A 111 -0.75 -13.36 -1.30
C THR A 111 -0.61 -14.69 -0.58
N MET A 112 -1.26 -14.85 0.59
CA MET A 112 -1.32 -16.12 1.30
C MET A 112 -2.13 -17.15 0.52
N LYS A 113 -3.33 -16.79 0.03
CA LYS A 113 -4.18 -17.67 -0.78
C LYS A 113 -3.50 -18.14 -2.07
N THR A 114 -2.84 -17.24 -2.79
CA THR A 114 -2.14 -17.57 -4.05
C THR A 114 -0.98 -18.56 -3.82
N ARG A 115 -0.37 -18.57 -2.63
CA ARG A 115 0.69 -19.53 -2.30
C ARG A 115 0.19 -20.85 -1.73
N LEU A 116 -0.93 -20.83 -1.03
CA LEU A 116 -1.57 -22.03 -0.50
C LEU A 116 -2.40 -22.76 -1.56
N SER A 117 -2.89 -22.05 -2.58
CA SER A 117 -3.57 -22.66 -3.71
C SER A 117 -2.56 -23.54 -4.45
N PRO A 118 -2.77 -24.88 -4.51
CA PRO A 118 -1.89 -25.76 -5.23
C PRO A 118 -1.83 -25.27 -6.67
N LYS A 119 -0.62 -25.01 -7.16
CA LYS A 119 -0.36 -24.76 -8.58
C LYS A 119 -1.05 -25.92 -9.31
N LYS A 120 -2.15 -25.65 -10.02
CA LYS A 120 -2.77 -26.63 -10.91
C LYS A 120 -1.61 -27.10 -11.79
N LYS A 121 -1.21 -28.37 -11.67
CA LYS A 121 -0.23 -28.95 -12.59
C LYS A 121 -0.75 -28.64 -13.99
N PRO A 122 0.08 -28.09 -14.90
CA PRO A 122 -0.29 -28.11 -16.30
C PRO A 122 -0.50 -29.59 -16.64
N GLU A 123 -1.74 -29.96 -16.93
CA GLU A 123 -2.04 -31.25 -17.56
C GLU A 123 -1.38 -31.23 -18.95
N ASP A 124 -0.77 -32.37 -19.27
CA ASP A 124 0.09 -32.64 -20.42
C ASP A 124 -0.52 -32.28 -21.79
#